data_AF-A0A5B7VTB4-F1
#
_entry.id   AF-A0A5B7VTB4-F1
#
_cell.length_a   1.000
_cell.length_b   1.000
_cell.length_c   1.000
_cell.angle_alpha   90.00
_cell.angle_beta   90.00
_cell.angle_gamma   90.00
#
_symmetry.space_group_name_H-M   'P 1'
#
loop_
_entity.id
_entity.type
_entity.pdbx_description
1 polymer ?
#
loop_
_entity_poly.entity_id
_entity_poly.type
_entity_poly.pdbx_seq_one_letter_code
_entity_poly.pdbx_strand_id
1 'polypeptide(L)'
;MHTTIIIFFGLVLLALMLFIGEQIGFSRQTLTYSFIVLWLALTMINGAIGVVTAGQSVTTELVVGSIVFGVPVAALVLFMVLSTDT
;
A
#
# COMPACT_ATOMS: atom_id res chain seq x y z
N MET A 1 -15.33 -10.20 -1.00
CA MET A 1 -14.63 -9.08 -0.34
C MET A 1 -13.11 -9.26 -0.46
N HIS A 2 -12.57 -9.33 -1.69
CA HIS A 2 -11.13 -9.55 -1.92
C HIS A 2 -10.34 -8.25 -1.76
N THR A 3 -10.77 -7.19 -2.44
CA THR A 3 -10.18 -5.85 -2.41
C THR A 3 -10.09 -5.25 -1.01
N THR A 4 -11.14 -5.37 -0.19
CA THR A 4 -11.17 -4.88 1.19
C THR A 4 -10.10 -5.53 2.06
N ILE A 5 -9.91 -6.85 1.92
CA ILE A 5 -8.90 -7.60 2.68
C ILE A 5 -7.49 -7.16 2.28
N ILE A 6 -7.24 -6.91 0.99
CA ILE A 6 -5.94 -6.46 0.51
C ILE A 6 -5.63 -5.03 0.99
N ILE A 7 -6.61 -4.13 0.94
CA ILE A 7 -6.46 -2.78 1.49
C ILE A 7 -6.16 -2.85 2.99
N PHE A 8 -6.89 -3.68 3.74
CA PHE A 8 -6.63 -3.89 5.16
C PHE A 8 -5.20 -4.38 5.41
N PHE A 9 -4.72 -5.35 4.62
CA PHE A 9 -3.34 -5.83 4.69
C PHE A 9 -2.33 -4.70 4.43
N GLY A 10 -2.61 -3.80 3.49
CA GLY A 10 -1.77 -2.63 3.21
C GLY A 10 -1.71 -1.63 4.35
N LEU A 11 -2.84 -1.37 5.01
CA LEU A 11 -2.89 -0.50 6.19
C LEU A 11 -2.15 -1.12 7.38
N VAL A 12 -2.30 -2.43 7.60
CA VAL A 12 -1.55 -3.15 8.64
C VAL A 12 -0.06 -3.11 8.35
N LEU A 13 0.35 -3.37 7.10
CA LEU A 13 1.75 -3.32 6.70
C LEU A 13 2.34 -1.92 6.84
N LEU A 14 1.59 -0.89 6.47
CA LEU A 14 1.96 0.51 6.68
C LEU A 14 2.22 0.80 8.16
N ALA A 15 1.27 0.42 9.02
CA ALA A 15 1.40 0.60 10.46
C ALA A 15 2.63 -0.12 11.02
N LEU A 16 2.88 -1.36 10.59
CA LEU A 16 4.05 -2.13 10.99
C LEU A 16 5.36 -1.48 10.52
N MET A 17 5.43 -1.04 9.26
CA MET A 17 6.63 -0.37 8.74
C MET A 17 6.92 0.91 9.53
N LEU A 18 5.92 1.76 9.75
CA LEU A 18 6.08 3.00 10.53
C LEU A 18 6.51 2.70 11.96
N PHE A 19 5.82 1.80 12.66
CA PHE A 19 6.12 1.45 14.04
C PHE A 19 7.51 0.84 14.20
N ILE A 20 7.84 -0.17 13.39
CA ILE A 20 9.12 -0.88 13.49
C ILE A 20 10.27 0.00 12.99
N GLY A 21 10.07 0.70 11.88
CA GLY A 21 11.13 1.52 11.29
C GLY A 21 11.50 2.72 12.17
N GLU A 22 10.54 3.30 12.89
CA GLU A 22 10.82 4.33 13.88
C GLU A 22 11.65 3.77 15.05
N GLN A 23 11.32 2.56 15.54
CA GLN A 23 12.10 1.90 16.60
C GLN A 23 13.53 1.52 16.16
N ILE A 24 13.72 1.20 14.88
CA ILE A 24 15.04 0.90 14.30
C ILE A 24 15.84 2.19 14.00
N GLY A 25 15.20 3.36 14.02
CA GLY A 25 15.83 4.65 13.72
C GLY A 25 15.94 4.96 12.23
N PHE A 26 15.11 4.35 11.38
CA PHE A 26 15.04 4.72 9.97
C PHE A 26 14.43 6.11 9.80
N SER A 27 14.96 6.85 8.82
CA SER A 27 14.37 8.14 8.46
C SER A 27 12.95 7.94 7.92
N ARG A 28 12.08 8.92 8.17
CA ARG A 28 10.70 8.92 7.64
C ARG A 28 10.68 8.82 6.12
N GLN A 29 11.67 9.41 5.43
CA GLN A 29 11.83 9.32 3.99
C GLN A 29 12.09 7.88 3.53
N THR A 30 13.04 7.19 4.15
CA THR A 30 13.35 5.78 3.83
C THR A 30 12.12 4.91 4.03
N LEU A 31 11.38 5.10 5.12
CA LEU A 31 10.13 4.39 5.40
C LEU A 31 9.06 4.62 4.35
N THR A 32 8.86 5.87 3.96
CA THR A 32 7.90 6.29 2.93
C THR A 32 8.21 5.64 1.60
N TYR A 33 9.44 5.80 1.10
CA TYR A 33 9.85 5.24 -0.19
C TYR A 33 9.79 3.72 -0.19
N SER A 34 10.25 3.09 0.89
CA SER A 34 10.23 1.63 1.01
C SER A 34 8.80 1.10 0.99
N PHE A 35 7.88 1.74 1.72
CA PHE A 35 6.47 1.35 1.71
C PHE A 35 5.85 1.51 0.33
N ILE A 36 6.05 2.66 -0.33
CA ILE A 36 5.47 2.92 -1.66
C ILE A 36 5.94 1.87 -2.67
N VAL A 37 7.24 1.60 -2.73
CA VAL A 37 7.82 0.63 -3.68
C VAL A 37 7.31 -0.79 -3.39
N LEU A 38 7.35 -1.21 -2.13
CA LEU A 38 6.92 -2.53 -1.72
C LEU A 38 5.41 -2.72 -1.97
N TRP A 39 4.60 -1.72 -1.61
CA TRP A 39 3.15 -1.76 -1.78
C TRP A 39 2.74 -1.74 -3.25
N LEU A 40 3.44 -0.98 -4.08
CA LEU A 40 3.25 -0.99 -5.53
C LEU A 40 3.52 -2.39 -6.10
N ALA A 41 4.63 -3.03 -5.72
CA ALA A 41 4.97 -4.37 -6.17
C ALA A 41 3.89 -5.40 -5.78
N LEU A 42 3.43 -5.39 -4.53
CA LEU A 42 2.35 -6.27 -4.07
C LEU A 42 1.03 -6.02 -4.82
N THR A 43 0.71 -4.74 -5.09
CA THR A 43 -0.51 -4.39 -5.83
C THR A 43 -0.44 -4.88 -7.28
N MET A 44 0.71 -4.75 -7.95
CA MET A 44 0.91 -5.27 -9.30
C MET A 44 0.80 -6.80 -9.35
N ILE A 45 1.40 -7.50 -8.38
CA ILE A 45 1.28 -8.96 -8.27
C ILE A 45 -0.19 -9.35 -8.06
N ASN A 46 -0.92 -8.63 -7.21
CA ASN A 46 -2.33 -8.89 -6.97
C ASN A 46 -3.17 -8.73 -8.25
N GLY A 47 -3.00 -7.63 -8.98
CA GLY A 47 -3.70 -7.39 -10.25
C GLY A 47 -3.34 -8.44 -11.32
N ALA A 48 -2.07 -8.84 -11.41
CA ALA A 48 -1.65 -9.91 -12.33
C ALA A 48 -2.31 -11.25 -11.99
N ILE A 49 -2.42 -11.60 -10.70
CA ILE A 49 -3.14 -12.79 -10.24
C ILE A 49 -4.63 -12.69 -10.58
N GLY A 50 -5.24 -11.51 -10.44
CA GLY A 50 -6.64 -11.27 -10.83
C GLY A 50 -6.89 -11.54 -12.32
N VAL A 51 -5.99 -11.07 -13.20
CA VAL A 51 -6.09 -11.33 -14.65
C VAL A 51 -5.87 -12.80 -14.97
N VAL A 52 -4.78 -13.41 -14.48
CA VAL A 52 -4.35 -14.76 -14.88
C VAL A 52 -5.24 -15.85 -14.28
N THR A 53 -5.62 -15.70 -13.01
CA THR A 53 -6.28 -16.78 -12.25
C THR A 53 -7.80 -16.59 -12.23
N ALA A 54 -8.30 -15.36 -12.13
CA ALA A 54 -9.73 -15.08 -12.05
C ALA A 54 -10.35 -14.68 -13.40
N GLY A 55 -9.56 -14.59 -14.48
CA GLY A 55 -10.02 -14.24 -15.82
C GLY A 55 -10.60 -12.82 -15.92
N GLN A 56 -10.25 -11.94 -14.97
CA GLN A 56 -10.73 -10.56 -14.96
C GLN A 56 -10.08 -9.77 -16.10
N SER A 57 -10.81 -8.77 -16.62
CA SER A 57 -10.24 -7.89 -17.64
C SER A 57 -9.12 -7.04 -17.04
N VAL A 58 -8.10 -6.72 -17.85
CA VAL A 58 -6.99 -5.85 -17.43
C VAL A 58 -7.50 -4.50 -16.93
N THR A 59 -8.52 -3.94 -17.57
CA THR A 59 -9.13 -2.66 -17.16
C THR A 59 -9.77 -2.75 -15.78
N THR A 60 -10.47 -3.86 -15.48
CA THR A 60 -11.05 -4.10 -14.16
C THR A 60 -9.96 -4.14 -13.09
N GLU A 61 -8.91 -4.93 -13.33
CA GLU A 61 -7.80 -5.08 -12.38
C GLU A 61 -6.98 -3.79 -12.25
N LEU A 62 -6.90 -2.96 -13.29
CA LEU A 62 -6.24 -1.66 -13.22
C LEU A 62 -7.01 -0.70 -12.30
N VAL A 63 -8.34 -0.65 -12.41
CA VAL A 63 -9.18 0.18 -11.52
C VAL A 63 -9.10 -0.32 -10.08
N VAL A 64 -9.21 -1.64 -9.88
CA VAL A 64 -9.10 -2.26 -8.55
C VAL A 64 -7.71 -2.02 -7.95
N GLY A 65 -6.66 -2.27 -8.73
CA GLY A 65 -5.27 -2.02 -8.35
C GLY A 65 -5.01 -0.55 -8.01
N SER A 66 -5.62 0.39 -8.72
CA SER A 66 -5.53 1.82 -8.41
C SER A 66 -6.10 2.15 -7.02
N ILE A 67 -7.21 1.51 -6.64
CA ILE A 67 -7.82 1.69 -5.30
C ILE A 67 -6.96 0.99 -4.23
N VAL A 68 -6.51 -0.23 -4.51
CA VAL A 68 -5.69 -1.04 -3.59
C VAL A 68 -4.35 -0.36 -3.28
N PHE A 69 -3.72 0.25 -4.27
CA PHE A 69 -2.50 1.04 -4.09
C PHE A 69 -2.81 2.41 -3.47
N GLY A 70 -3.81 3.11 -4.00
CA GLY A 70 -4.09 4.49 -3.66
C GLY A 70 -4.53 4.69 -2.21
N VAL A 71 -5.35 3.80 -1.64
CA VAL A 71 -5.87 3.97 -0.27
C VAL A 71 -4.75 3.94 0.77
N PRO A 72 -3.85 2.93 0.80
CA PRO A 72 -2.74 2.91 1.76
C PRO A 72 -1.72 4.03 1.53
N VAL A 73 -1.48 4.43 0.27
CA VAL A 73 -0.59 5.58 -0.03
C VAL A 73 -1.22 6.89 0.45
N ALA A 74 -2.52 7.09 0.27
CA ALA A 74 -3.22 8.25 0.81
C ALA A 74 -3.16 8.30 2.34
N ALA A 75 -3.29 7.15 3.01
CA ALA A 75 -3.12 7.04 4.45
C ALA A 75 -1.70 7.41 4.90
N LEU A 76 -0.68 6.95 4.18
CA LEU A 76 0.72 7.33 4.42
C LEU A 76 0.93 8.84 4.25
N VAL A 77 0.41 9.45 3.19
CA VAL A 77 0.51 10.89 2.96
C VAL A 77 -0.20 11.67 4.07
N LEU A 78 -1.41 11.24 4.44
CA LEU A 78 -2.15 11.85 5.54
C LEU A 78 -1.38 11.75 6.86
N PHE A 79 -0.80 10.59 7.16
CA PHE A 79 0.07 10.41 8.33
C PHE A 79 1.25 11.38 8.31
N MET A 80 1.92 11.53 7.17
CA MET A 80 3.05 12.45 7.04
C MET A 80 2.64 13.91 7.28
N VAL A 81 1.53 14.36 6.71
CA VAL A 81 1.00 15.73 6.91
C VAL A 81 0.64 15.97 8.36
N LEU A 82 -0.05 15.04 9.01
CA LEU A 82 -0.42 15.18 10.42
C LEU A 82 0.80 15.11 11.37
N SER A 83 1.89 14.48 10.95
CA SER A 83 3.10 14.30 11.75
C SER A 83 4.15 15.39 11.53
N THR A 84 3.91 16.34 10.61
CA THR A 84 4.79 17.51 10.40
C THR A 84 4.44 18.70 11.30
N ASP A 85 3.29 18.68 11.97
CA ASP A 85 2.79 19.77 12.83
C ASP A 85 3.12 19.60 14.33
N THR A 86 4.02 18.68 14.70
CA THR A 86 4.46 18.41 16.08
C THR A 86 5.96 18.57 16.23
#